data_AF-A0A840E782-F1
#
_entry.id   AF-A0A840E782-F1
#
_cell.length_a   1.000
_cell.length_b   1.000
_cell.length_c   1.000
_cell.angle_alpha   90.00
_cell.angle_beta   90.00
_cell.angle_gamma   90.00
#
_symmetry.space_group_name_H-M   'P 1'
#
loop_
_entity.id
_entity.type
_entity.pdbx_description
1 polymer ?
#
loop_
_entity_poly.entity_id
_entity_poly.type
_entity_poly.pdbx_seq_one_letter_code
_entity_poly.pdbx_strand_id
1 'polypeptide(L)'
;MQTRFGLERIFEYAFSYAGEHGLRRVTFADKPNVMRESGQFAQKIFEKIAQNYPEIEADIHNVDAVALWIATKPEQFGVIVAENMFGDILSDLAAGVMGGLGLAPSANVGSKIAYFEPVHGSAPRIAGQNKANPSAMLYTTALLLDHLGFQDAAQQLSESVDQVIRAGKTITYDLGGKASTRQMAEAVLNSLVNPVSVCRAAIITIGDELLSGQYLNTNLQDLSQSLNKRNIQVTRHFVCADQLQKISETVIACLGQEDLIIISGGLGPTSDDKTRDAIAQAVQQPLVHHEAVWQTIKGQLQRLGIAPDKSNARQALFPETAKVLDNPTGTAPGFYLSCCGSFLVVLPGPPSQALALLENYLEHGEKKYSFTLQAQYAWTLIGIDESTIAQWVDDHFANEPFERHFLWKSPYVLVQLVGQSSALLAQHLIEQFENHFHPYLVGAGITTACEQLAVHVEVHWSANDPCLLKYFQPIEKGKQDIPLFEVEVSLSPSIETLENQEESLGHATMTIRMKGYDDDRVTFPYTRPLLSVVLQEYAAWLVLKRYLKSEEKK
;
A
#
# COMPACT_ATOMS: atom_id res chain seq x y z
N MET A 1 9.67 -45.66 -19.29
CA MET A 1 10.93 -46.16 -19.90
C MET A 1 11.84 -44.97 -20.10
N GLN A 2 13.01 -44.95 -19.47
CA GLN A 2 13.99 -43.88 -19.63
C GLN A 2 14.97 -44.27 -20.75
N THR A 3 15.17 -43.38 -21.72
CA THR A 3 16.12 -43.60 -22.83
C THR A 3 17.19 -42.52 -22.78
N ARG A 4 18.39 -42.86 -23.28
CA ARG A 4 19.48 -41.90 -23.41
C ARG A 4 19.03 -40.63 -24.16
N PHE A 5 18.37 -40.82 -25.30
CA PHE A 5 17.85 -39.72 -26.12
C PHE A 5 16.87 -38.80 -25.38
N GLY A 6 15.98 -39.36 -24.55
CA GLY A 6 15.04 -38.56 -23.78
C GLY A 6 15.72 -37.78 -22.65
N LEU A 7 16.60 -38.46 -21.90
CA LEU A 7 17.31 -37.87 -20.76
C LEU A 7 18.31 -36.79 -21.19
N GLU A 8 19.07 -37.03 -22.25
CA GLU A 8 20.04 -36.04 -22.74
C GLU A 8 19.34 -34.72 -23.11
N ARG A 9 18.22 -34.80 -23.83
CA ARG A 9 17.44 -33.62 -24.24
C ARG A 9 16.83 -32.84 -23.09
N ILE A 10 16.21 -33.51 -22.12
CA ILE A 10 15.54 -32.81 -21.02
C ILE A 10 16.55 -32.17 -20.06
N PHE A 11 17.69 -32.82 -19.83
CA PHE A 11 18.76 -32.23 -19.02
C PHE A 11 19.43 -31.06 -19.74
N GLU A 12 19.75 -31.18 -21.03
CA GLU A 12 20.26 -30.05 -21.82
C GLU A 12 19.30 -28.86 -21.80
N TYR A 13 17.99 -29.12 -21.96
CA TYR A 13 16.97 -28.07 -21.87
C TYR A 13 16.92 -27.41 -20.48
N ALA A 14 16.98 -28.20 -19.41
CA ALA A 14 16.95 -27.68 -18.04
C ALA A 14 18.14 -26.74 -17.74
N PHE A 15 19.35 -27.12 -18.17
CA PHE A 15 20.54 -26.27 -18.00
C PHE A 15 20.50 -25.02 -18.90
N SER A 16 20.09 -25.15 -20.17
CA SER A 16 19.92 -23.99 -21.07
C SER A 16 18.91 -23.00 -20.49
N TYR A 17 17.75 -23.51 -20.04
CA TYR A 17 16.71 -22.70 -19.42
C TYR A 17 17.22 -21.97 -18.17
N ALA A 18 17.95 -22.67 -17.30
CA ALA A 18 18.56 -22.06 -16.13
C ALA A 18 19.52 -20.92 -16.49
N GLY A 19 20.40 -21.11 -17.48
CA GLY A 19 21.32 -20.08 -17.96
C GLY A 19 20.62 -18.86 -18.56
N GLU A 20 19.62 -19.09 -19.43
CA GLU A 20 18.83 -18.04 -20.09
C GLU A 20 18.05 -17.18 -19.09
N HIS A 21 17.60 -17.77 -17.97
CA HIS A 21 16.80 -17.09 -16.94
C HIS A 21 17.63 -16.66 -15.72
N GLY A 22 18.96 -16.78 -15.77
CA GLY A 22 19.85 -16.37 -14.68
C GLY A 22 19.70 -17.19 -13.40
N LEU A 23 19.14 -18.41 -13.49
CA LEU A 23 19.00 -19.34 -12.38
C LEU A 23 20.32 -20.08 -12.15
N ARG A 24 20.74 -20.18 -10.89
CA ARG A 24 22.08 -20.69 -10.53
C ARG A 24 22.12 -22.17 -10.19
N ARG A 25 20.99 -22.88 -10.24
CA ARG A 25 20.88 -24.27 -9.77
C ARG A 25 19.92 -25.09 -10.64
N VAL A 26 20.32 -26.33 -10.94
CA VAL A 26 19.49 -27.37 -11.56
C VAL A 26 19.52 -28.63 -10.70
N THR A 27 18.37 -29.00 -10.15
CA THR A 27 18.20 -30.18 -9.29
C THR A 27 17.51 -31.31 -10.03
N PHE A 28 18.18 -32.46 -10.16
CA PHE A 28 17.56 -33.69 -10.66
C PHE A 28 16.85 -34.44 -9.53
N ALA A 29 15.51 -34.47 -9.59
CA ALA A 29 14.68 -35.21 -8.65
C ALA A 29 14.44 -36.65 -9.13
N ASP A 30 14.97 -37.61 -8.39
CA ASP A 30 14.88 -39.04 -8.71
C ASP A 30 14.72 -39.90 -7.45
N LYS A 31 14.64 -41.22 -7.56
CA LYS A 31 14.65 -42.14 -6.41
C LYS A 31 15.72 -43.23 -6.58
N PRO A 32 17.02 -42.89 -6.67
CA PRO A 32 18.08 -43.83 -7.03
C PRO A 32 18.20 -45.00 -6.05
N ASN A 33 17.82 -44.82 -4.79
CA ASN A 33 17.82 -45.89 -3.79
C ASN A 33 16.82 -47.02 -4.07
N VAL A 34 15.71 -46.69 -4.76
CA VAL A 34 14.65 -47.63 -5.15
C VAL A 34 14.82 -48.04 -6.61
N MET A 35 14.96 -47.05 -7.49
CA MET A 35 15.11 -47.19 -8.94
C MET A 35 16.60 -47.32 -9.30
N ARG A 36 17.29 -48.33 -8.76
CA ARG A 36 18.77 -48.39 -8.76
C ARG A 36 19.40 -48.33 -10.14
N GLU A 37 18.95 -49.18 -11.06
CA GLU A 37 19.55 -49.28 -12.39
C GLU A 37 19.23 -48.05 -13.27
N SER A 38 17.96 -47.64 -13.30
CA SER A 38 17.54 -46.46 -14.07
C SER A 38 18.08 -45.16 -13.47
N GLY A 39 18.12 -45.05 -12.15
CA GLY A 39 18.67 -43.90 -11.44
C GLY A 39 20.17 -43.77 -11.67
N GLN A 40 20.95 -44.86 -11.57
CA GLN A 40 22.37 -44.83 -11.94
C GLN A 40 22.58 -44.47 -13.42
N PHE A 41 21.71 -44.95 -14.31
CA PHE A 41 21.76 -44.62 -15.73
C PHE A 41 21.49 -43.13 -15.97
N ALA A 42 20.46 -42.56 -15.34
CA ALA A 42 20.11 -41.15 -15.47
C ALA A 42 21.15 -40.23 -14.82
N GLN A 43 21.64 -40.57 -13.63
CA GLN A 43 22.71 -39.86 -12.94
C GLN A 43 23.93 -39.66 -13.82
N LYS A 44 24.44 -40.73 -14.46
CA LYS A 44 25.61 -40.63 -15.35
C LYS A 44 25.41 -39.67 -16.52
N ILE A 45 24.19 -39.57 -17.03
CA ILE A 45 23.85 -38.66 -18.14
C ILE A 45 23.75 -37.22 -17.62
N PHE A 46 23.07 -37.02 -16.49
CA PHE A 46 22.95 -35.72 -15.84
C PHE A 46 24.31 -35.11 -15.49
N GLU A 47 25.17 -35.86 -14.80
CA GLU A 47 26.53 -35.43 -14.43
C GLU A 47 27.39 -35.10 -15.65
N LYS A 48 27.24 -35.85 -16.74
CA LYS A 48 27.95 -35.58 -18.00
C LYS A 48 27.50 -34.26 -18.63
N ILE A 49 26.21 -33.95 -18.61
CA ILE A 49 25.67 -32.71 -19.18
C ILE A 49 26.02 -31.52 -18.31
N ALA A 50 25.96 -31.67 -16.98
CA ALA A 50 26.32 -30.64 -16.02
C ALA A 50 27.75 -30.11 -16.20
N GLN A 51 28.69 -30.96 -16.66
CA GLN A 51 30.07 -30.54 -16.97
C GLN A 51 30.15 -29.44 -18.05
N ASN A 52 29.13 -29.31 -18.89
CA ASN A 52 29.08 -28.26 -19.93
C ASN A 52 28.60 -26.91 -19.38
N TYR A 53 28.16 -26.85 -18.12
CA TYR A 53 27.58 -25.67 -17.46
C TYR A 53 28.20 -25.43 -16.07
N PRO A 54 29.52 -25.17 -15.97
CA PRO A 54 30.25 -25.09 -14.70
C PRO A 54 29.80 -23.97 -13.76
N GLU A 55 29.09 -22.97 -14.29
CA GLU A 55 28.51 -21.84 -13.54
C GLU A 55 27.17 -22.17 -12.86
N ILE A 56 26.54 -23.31 -13.21
CA ILE A 56 25.26 -23.75 -12.66
C ILE A 56 25.52 -24.88 -11.66
N GLU A 57 25.05 -24.71 -10.42
CA GLU A 57 25.09 -25.76 -9.42
C GLU A 57 24.18 -26.92 -9.84
N ALA A 58 24.74 -28.14 -9.91
CA ALA A 58 24.03 -29.34 -10.32
C ALA A 58 23.97 -30.36 -9.17
N ASP A 59 22.77 -30.69 -8.72
CA ASP A 59 22.54 -31.60 -7.60
C ASP A 59 21.51 -32.68 -7.93
N ILE A 60 21.63 -33.83 -7.27
CA ILE A 60 20.70 -34.97 -7.41
C ILE A 60 20.10 -35.25 -6.03
N HIS A 61 18.78 -35.19 -5.94
CA HIS A 61 18.06 -35.36 -4.69
C HIS A 61 16.94 -36.39 -4.80
N ASN A 62 16.65 -37.04 -3.67
CA ASN A 62 15.52 -37.96 -3.64
C ASN A 62 14.21 -37.17 -3.81
N VAL A 63 13.32 -37.64 -4.68
CA VAL A 63 12.07 -36.96 -5.06
C VAL A 63 11.16 -36.63 -3.86
N ASP A 64 11.17 -37.46 -2.81
CA ASP A 64 10.43 -37.21 -1.57
C ASP A 64 11.05 -36.09 -0.73
N ALA A 65 12.38 -35.96 -0.71
CA ALA A 65 13.05 -34.83 -0.09
C ALA A 65 12.78 -33.54 -0.88
N VAL A 66 12.83 -33.62 -2.22
CA VAL A 66 12.45 -32.48 -3.09
C VAL A 66 11.02 -32.06 -2.84
N ALA A 67 10.06 -32.99 -2.77
CA ALA A 67 8.67 -32.69 -2.46
C ALA A 67 8.52 -32.00 -1.07
N LEU A 68 9.16 -32.54 -0.03
CA LEU A 68 9.16 -31.92 1.29
C LEU A 68 9.69 -30.49 1.25
N TRP A 69 10.75 -30.27 0.49
CA TRP A 69 11.40 -28.98 0.35
C TRP A 69 10.64 -27.99 -0.51
N ILE A 70 9.93 -28.42 -1.56
CA ILE A 70 8.98 -27.54 -2.27
C ILE A 70 7.92 -27.01 -1.30
N ALA A 71 7.44 -27.85 -0.37
CA ALA A 71 6.42 -27.45 0.60
C ALA A 71 6.95 -26.58 1.75
N THR A 72 8.24 -26.65 2.08
CA THR A 72 8.78 -26.04 3.31
C THR A 72 9.81 -24.96 3.08
N LYS A 73 10.54 -25.03 1.95
CA LYS A 73 11.67 -24.17 1.57
C LYS A 73 11.77 -24.08 0.03
N PRO A 74 10.71 -23.67 -0.68
CA PRO A 74 10.70 -23.62 -2.15
C PRO A 74 11.77 -22.69 -2.73
N GLU A 75 12.16 -21.65 -2.00
CA GLU A 75 13.12 -20.62 -2.38
C GLU A 75 14.54 -21.14 -2.68
N GLN A 76 14.86 -22.38 -2.27
CA GLN A 76 16.19 -22.96 -2.49
C GLN A 76 16.40 -23.52 -3.90
N PHE A 77 15.32 -23.65 -4.69
CA PHE A 77 15.36 -24.26 -6.01
C PHE A 77 15.48 -23.21 -7.12
N GLY A 78 16.26 -23.54 -8.15
CA GLY A 78 16.22 -22.87 -9.44
C GLY A 78 15.32 -23.68 -10.39
N VAL A 79 15.94 -24.56 -11.17
CA VAL A 79 15.22 -25.50 -12.05
C VAL A 79 15.17 -26.88 -11.39
N ILE A 80 14.00 -27.51 -11.34
CA ILE A 80 13.85 -28.92 -10.99
C ILE A 80 13.59 -29.70 -12.27
N VAL A 81 14.41 -30.72 -12.52
CA VAL A 81 14.22 -31.66 -13.63
C VAL A 81 13.93 -33.05 -13.07
N ALA A 82 12.99 -33.77 -13.69
CA ALA A 82 12.57 -35.09 -13.24
C ALA A 82 12.10 -35.95 -14.42
N GLU A 83 11.93 -37.25 -14.20
CA GLU A 83 11.17 -38.07 -15.15
C GLU A 83 9.68 -37.74 -15.10
N ASN A 84 8.93 -38.16 -16.13
CA ASN A 84 7.53 -37.77 -16.35
C ASN A 84 6.64 -37.90 -15.10
N MET A 85 6.60 -39.08 -14.45
CA MET A 85 5.73 -39.30 -13.28
C MET A 85 6.11 -38.44 -12.07
N PHE A 86 7.41 -38.24 -11.81
CA PHE A 86 7.85 -37.39 -10.72
C PHE A 86 7.63 -35.92 -11.04
N GLY A 87 7.85 -35.51 -12.29
CA GLY A 87 7.57 -34.16 -12.76
C GLY A 87 6.10 -33.79 -12.58
N ASP A 88 5.17 -34.66 -12.99
CA ASP A 88 3.73 -34.49 -12.81
C ASP A 88 3.37 -34.19 -11.34
N ILE A 89 3.77 -35.08 -10.42
CA ILE A 89 3.50 -34.94 -8.98
C ILE A 89 4.13 -33.67 -8.39
N LEU A 90 5.40 -33.41 -8.70
CA LEU A 90 6.12 -32.25 -8.16
C LEU A 90 5.56 -30.92 -8.71
N SER A 91 5.12 -30.90 -9.97
CA SER A 91 4.54 -29.71 -10.59
C SER A 91 3.18 -29.36 -9.99
N ASP A 92 2.33 -30.34 -9.71
CA ASP A 92 1.06 -30.14 -9.00
C ASP A 92 1.27 -29.69 -7.55
N LEU A 93 2.27 -30.25 -6.87
CA LEU A 93 2.66 -29.81 -5.53
C LEU A 93 3.12 -28.35 -5.54
N ALA A 94 3.99 -27.98 -6.48
CA ALA A 94 4.45 -26.60 -6.64
C ALA A 94 3.30 -25.65 -6.97
N ALA A 95 2.36 -26.06 -7.82
CA ALA A 95 1.14 -25.32 -8.10
C ALA A 95 0.30 -25.11 -6.84
N GLY A 96 0.19 -26.13 -5.97
CA GLY A 96 -0.47 -26.01 -4.66
C GLY A 96 0.19 -24.99 -3.74
N VAL A 97 1.53 -24.96 -3.69
CA VAL A 97 2.30 -24.02 -2.86
C VAL A 97 2.12 -22.56 -3.32
N MET A 98 2.08 -22.32 -4.64
CA MET A 98 1.95 -20.95 -5.18
C MET A 98 0.52 -20.37 -5.12
N GLY A 99 -0.49 -21.14 -4.73
CA GLY A 99 -1.89 -20.66 -4.63
C GLY A 99 -2.92 -21.51 -5.39
N GLY A 100 -2.49 -22.56 -6.07
CA GLY A 100 -3.34 -23.58 -6.67
C GLY A 100 -3.19 -23.71 -8.18
N LEU A 101 -3.74 -24.81 -8.71
CA LEU A 101 -3.71 -25.16 -10.14
C LEU A 101 -4.36 -24.10 -11.05
N GLY A 102 -5.25 -23.26 -10.53
CA GLY A 102 -5.88 -22.16 -11.28
C GLY A 102 -4.91 -21.04 -11.70
N LEU A 103 -3.67 -21.06 -11.19
CA LEU A 103 -2.62 -20.10 -11.49
C LEU A 103 -1.45 -20.69 -12.29
N ALA A 104 -1.41 -22.00 -12.54
CA ALA A 104 -0.24 -22.69 -13.08
C ALA A 104 -0.29 -22.81 -14.63
N PRO A 105 0.49 -22.01 -15.37
CA PRO A 105 0.63 -22.17 -16.81
C PRO A 105 1.60 -23.29 -17.17
N SER A 106 1.54 -23.82 -18.40
CA SER A 106 2.54 -24.75 -18.88
C SER A 106 2.78 -24.66 -20.39
N ALA A 107 3.91 -25.23 -20.82
CA ALA A 107 4.29 -25.34 -22.21
C ALA A 107 4.94 -26.70 -22.48
N ASN A 108 4.42 -27.41 -23.48
CA ASN A 108 5.02 -28.61 -24.06
C ASN A 108 5.89 -28.21 -25.24
N VAL A 109 7.20 -28.02 -25.01
CA VAL A 109 8.14 -27.53 -26.02
C VAL A 109 8.90 -28.68 -26.68
N GLY A 110 8.75 -28.82 -28.00
CA GLY A 110 9.49 -29.75 -28.84
C GLY A 110 10.36 -29.03 -29.87
N SER A 111 11.25 -29.77 -30.54
CA SER A 111 12.16 -29.21 -31.55
C SER A 111 11.48 -28.73 -32.84
N LYS A 112 10.20 -29.07 -33.05
CA LYS A 112 9.43 -28.71 -34.25
C LYS A 112 8.06 -28.12 -33.94
N ILE A 113 7.47 -28.50 -32.82
CA ILE A 113 6.11 -28.16 -32.43
C ILE A 113 6.17 -27.79 -30.95
N ALA A 114 5.50 -26.72 -30.60
CA ALA A 114 5.19 -26.36 -29.23
C ALA A 114 3.66 -26.36 -29.05
N TYR A 115 3.20 -26.78 -27.88
CA TYR A 115 1.80 -26.77 -27.50
C TYR A 115 1.68 -26.20 -26.08
N PHE A 116 0.73 -25.28 -25.87
CA PHE A 116 0.59 -24.52 -24.63
C PHE A 116 -0.76 -24.84 -24.01
N GLU A 117 -0.72 -25.24 -22.73
CA GLU A 117 -1.92 -25.58 -21.96
C GLU A 117 -1.72 -25.25 -20.47
N PRO A 118 -2.78 -24.94 -19.72
CA PRO A 118 -2.70 -24.91 -18.26
C PRO A 118 -2.33 -26.28 -17.69
N VAL A 119 -1.70 -26.30 -16.51
CA VAL A 119 -1.41 -27.57 -15.80
C VAL A 119 -2.71 -28.30 -15.41
N HIS A 120 -3.77 -27.54 -15.10
CA HIS A 120 -5.02 -28.12 -14.61
C HIS A 120 -5.80 -28.90 -15.68
N GLY A 121 -6.50 -29.95 -15.24
CA GLY A 121 -7.41 -30.73 -16.09
C GLY A 121 -8.76 -30.04 -16.39
N SER A 122 -9.72 -30.82 -16.89
CA SER A 122 -11.02 -30.34 -17.39
C SER A 122 -12.03 -29.85 -16.33
N ALA A 123 -11.77 -30.11 -15.04
CA ALA A 123 -12.61 -29.72 -13.90
C ALA A 123 -14.15 -29.86 -14.16
N PRO A 124 -14.66 -31.06 -14.49
CA PRO A 124 -16.02 -31.25 -15.00
C PRO A 124 -17.12 -30.81 -14.04
N ARG A 125 -16.84 -30.79 -12.73
CA ARG A 125 -17.78 -30.36 -11.69
C ARG A 125 -18.14 -28.88 -11.74
N ILE A 126 -17.31 -28.04 -12.39
CA ILE A 126 -17.54 -26.59 -12.50
C ILE A 126 -17.75 -26.13 -13.95
N ALA A 127 -17.72 -27.07 -14.91
CA ALA A 127 -17.96 -26.78 -16.31
C ALA A 127 -19.35 -26.14 -16.51
N GLY A 128 -19.39 -25.07 -17.30
CA GLY A 128 -20.62 -24.32 -17.59
C GLY A 128 -21.14 -23.44 -16.44
N GLN A 129 -20.48 -23.40 -15.28
CA GLN A 129 -20.97 -22.64 -14.11
C GLN A 129 -20.43 -21.22 -14.02
N ASN A 130 -19.56 -20.80 -14.96
CA ASN A 130 -18.91 -19.47 -14.94
C ASN A 130 -18.13 -19.22 -13.62
N LYS A 131 -17.49 -20.26 -13.07
CA LYS A 131 -16.76 -20.19 -11.78
C LYS A 131 -15.26 -20.47 -11.88
N ALA A 132 -14.78 -20.99 -13.01
CA ALA A 132 -13.38 -21.34 -13.19
C ALA A 132 -12.50 -20.07 -13.15
N ASN A 133 -11.33 -20.18 -12.52
CA ASN A 133 -10.30 -19.14 -12.58
C ASN A 133 -9.68 -19.09 -13.98
N PRO A 134 -9.74 -17.94 -14.69
CA PRO A 134 -9.18 -17.84 -16.03
C PRO A 134 -7.64 -17.66 -16.05
N SER A 135 -7.00 -17.45 -14.89
CA SER A 135 -5.61 -16.98 -14.81
C SER A 135 -4.61 -17.93 -15.45
N ALA A 136 -4.63 -19.23 -15.15
CA ALA A 136 -3.69 -20.20 -15.75
C ALA A 136 -3.76 -20.22 -17.29
N MET A 137 -4.95 -20.06 -17.87
CA MET A 137 -5.12 -19.96 -19.32
C MET A 137 -4.56 -18.66 -19.89
N LEU A 138 -4.72 -17.54 -19.18
CA LEU A 138 -4.18 -16.25 -19.59
C LEU A 138 -2.63 -16.25 -19.49
N TYR A 139 -2.06 -16.76 -18.41
CA TYR A 139 -0.60 -16.94 -18.29
C TYR A 139 -0.05 -17.91 -19.34
N THR A 140 -0.77 -18.99 -19.65
CA THR A 140 -0.41 -19.92 -20.73
C THR A 140 -0.40 -19.20 -22.09
N THR A 141 -1.36 -18.30 -22.31
CA THR A 141 -1.41 -17.45 -23.51
C THR A 141 -0.22 -16.49 -23.54
N ALA A 142 0.20 -15.95 -22.39
CA ALA A 142 1.42 -15.14 -22.30
C ALA A 142 2.68 -15.95 -22.66
N LEU A 143 2.82 -17.19 -22.17
CA LEU A 143 3.92 -18.08 -22.56
C LEU A 143 3.94 -18.35 -24.08
N LEU A 144 2.77 -18.53 -24.70
CA LEU A 144 2.65 -18.69 -26.15
C LEU A 144 3.12 -17.43 -26.89
N LEU A 145 2.67 -16.25 -26.44
CA LEU A 145 3.05 -14.97 -27.04
C LEU A 145 4.57 -14.76 -26.96
N ASP A 146 5.18 -15.04 -25.81
CA ASP A 146 6.62 -14.96 -25.60
C ASP A 146 7.37 -15.92 -26.53
N HIS A 147 6.93 -17.17 -26.64
CA HIS A 147 7.50 -18.16 -27.56
C HIS A 147 7.43 -17.74 -29.04
N LEU A 148 6.40 -16.98 -29.41
CA LEU A 148 6.23 -16.43 -30.76
C LEU A 148 7.02 -15.12 -31.00
N GLY A 149 7.73 -14.62 -30.00
CA GLY A 149 8.52 -13.38 -30.06
C GLY A 149 7.75 -12.10 -29.73
N PHE A 150 6.52 -12.20 -29.21
CA PHE A 150 5.71 -11.06 -28.79
C PHE A 150 5.89 -10.74 -27.30
N GLN A 151 7.13 -10.45 -26.90
CA GLN A 151 7.53 -10.26 -25.50
C GLN A 151 6.73 -9.17 -24.79
N ASP A 152 6.56 -8.00 -25.43
CA ASP A 152 5.79 -6.88 -24.86
C ASP A 152 4.34 -7.27 -24.58
N ALA A 153 3.70 -8.01 -25.49
CA ALA A 153 2.32 -8.46 -25.32
C ALA A 153 2.19 -9.54 -24.25
N ALA A 154 3.17 -10.45 -24.17
CA ALA A 154 3.24 -11.47 -23.12
C ALA A 154 3.38 -10.85 -21.73
N GLN A 155 4.26 -9.85 -21.62
CA GLN A 155 4.48 -9.10 -20.39
C GLN A 155 3.23 -8.33 -19.99
N GLN A 156 2.61 -7.56 -20.90
CA GLN A 156 1.38 -6.82 -20.62
C GLN A 156 0.25 -7.74 -20.13
N LEU A 157 0.06 -8.91 -20.77
CA LEU A 157 -0.96 -9.86 -20.36
C LEU A 157 -0.70 -10.41 -18.95
N SER A 158 0.54 -10.83 -18.67
CA SER A 158 0.91 -11.34 -17.34
C SER A 158 0.75 -10.26 -16.27
N GLU A 159 1.21 -9.03 -16.54
CA GLU A 159 1.10 -7.91 -15.61
C GLU A 159 -0.36 -7.53 -15.33
N SER A 160 -1.24 -7.57 -16.33
CA SER A 160 -2.67 -7.31 -16.11
C SER A 160 -3.36 -8.38 -15.27
N VAL A 161 -2.99 -9.66 -15.44
CA VAL A 161 -3.48 -10.73 -14.55
C VAL A 161 -2.98 -10.49 -13.12
N ASP A 162 -1.69 -10.20 -12.96
CA ASP A 162 -1.08 -9.88 -11.66
C ASP A 162 -1.78 -8.71 -10.98
N GLN A 163 -2.05 -7.62 -11.71
CA GLN A 163 -2.74 -6.44 -11.19
C GLN A 163 -4.13 -6.77 -10.65
N VAL A 164 -4.92 -7.54 -11.40
CA VAL A 164 -6.27 -7.95 -10.97
C VAL A 164 -6.22 -8.85 -9.73
N ILE A 165 -5.27 -9.80 -9.70
CA ILE A 165 -5.08 -10.69 -8.55
C ILE A 165 -4.64 -9.88 -7.31
N ARG A 166 -3.62 -9.03 -7.43
CA ARG A 166 -3.10 -8.19 -6.34
C ARG A 166 -4.12 -7.17 -5.83
N ALA A 167 -4.99 -6.65 -6.70
CA ALA A 167 -6.07 -5.76 -6.29
C ALA A 167 -7.13 -6.48 -5.44
N GLY A 168 -7.32 -7.78 -5.64
CA GLY A 168 -8.23 -8.62 -4.85
C GLY A 168 -9.73 -8.31 -4.99
N LYS A 169 -10.10 -7.26 -5.75
CA LYS A 169 -11.50 -6.80 -5.89
C LYS A 169 -12.35 -7.76 -6.75
N THR A 170 -11.79 -8.25 -7.85
CA THR A 170 -12.53 -9.05 -8.86
C THR A 170 -11.82 -10.38 -9.12
N ILE A 171 -11.65 -11.18 -8.07
CA ILE A 171 -10.99 -12.50 -8.12
C ILE A 171 -11.97 -13.64 -7.86
N THR A 172 -11.66 -14.83 -8.38
CA THR A 172 -12.49 -16.04 -8.27
C THR A 172 -12.40 -16.71 -6.89
N TYR A 173 -13.28 -17.69 -6.64
CA TYR A 173 -13.46 -18.33 -5.34
C TYR A 173 -12.23 -19.07 -4.81
N ASP A 174 -11.41 -19.64 -5.70
CA ASP A 174 -10.18 -20.36 -5.38
C ASP A 174 -9.09 -19.42 -4.85
N LEU A 175 -9.17 -18.12 -5.19
CA LEU A 175 -8.34 -17.06 -4.64
C LEU A 175 -9.01 -16.34 -3.44
N GLY A 176 -10.15 -16.85 -2.96
CA GLY A 176 -10.90 -16.27 -1.83
C GLY A 176 -11.94 -15.20 -2.19
N GLY A 177 -12.13 -14.91 -3.48
CA GLY A 177 -13.13 -13.94 -3.94
C GLY A 177 -14.50 -14.52 -4.26
N LYS A 178 -15.32 -13.71 -4.93
CA LYS A 178 -16.69 -14.07 -5.35
C LYS A 178 -16.96 -13.81 -6.83
N ALA A 179 -15.94 -13.37 -7.57
CA ALA A 179 -16.11 -13.08 -8.99
C ALA A 179 -16.32 -14.37 -9.79
N SER A 180 -17.10 -14.24 -10.85
CA SER A 180 -17.25 -15.26 -11.90
C SER A 180 -16.07 -15.23 -12.88
N THR A 181 -15.92 -16.29 -13.69
CA THR A 181 -14.90 -16.37 -14.74
C THR A 181 -14.94 -15.13 -15.65
N ARG A 182 -16.14 -14.76 -16.11
CA ARG A 182 -16.33 -13.59 -16.98
C ARG A 182 -15.96 -12.27 -16.30
N GLN A 183 -16.39 -12.07 -15.05
CA GLN A 183 -16.07 -10.83 -14.32
C GLN A 183 -14.56 -10.66 -14.13
N MET A 184 -13.85 -11.74 -13.78
CA MET A 184 -12.38 -11.67 -13.65
C MET A 184 -11.71 -11.44 -15.01
N ALA A 185 -12.16 -12.11 -16.07
CA ALA A 185 -11.64 -11.90 -17.42
C ALA A 185 -11.88 -10.46 -17.95
N GLU A 186 -13.06 -9.90 -17.69
CA GLU A 186 -13.38 -8.50 -18.01
C GLU A 186 -12.51 -7.53 -17.21
N ALA A 187 -12.22 -7.82 -15.94
CA ALA A 187 -11.30 -7.01 -15.14
C ALA A 187 -9.88 -7.04 -15.73
N VAL A 188 -9.39 -8.20 -16.18
CA VAL A 188 -8.09 -8.31 -16.84
C VAL A 188 -8.07 -7.55 -18.16
N LEU A 189 -9.13 -7.67 -18.97
CA LEU A 189 -9.26 -6.91 -20.23
C LEU A 189 -9.27 -5.40 -19.98
N ASN A 190 -9.97 -4.95 -18.95
CA ASN A 190 -10.00 -3.54 -18.58
C ASN A 190 -8.62 -3.04 -18.12
N SER A 191 -7.88 -3.85 -17.36
CA SER A 191 -6.49 -3.56 -16.98
C SER A 191 -5.56 -3.49 -18.19
N LEU A 192 -5.75 -4.37 -19.19
CA LEU A 192 -4.99 -4.35 -20.45
C LEU A 192 -5.24 -3.10 -21.28
N VAL A 193 -6.51 -2.68 -21.41
CA VAL A 193 -6.90 -1.52 -22.25
C VAL A 193 -6.64 -0.20 -21.55
N ASN A 194 -6.87 -0.15 -20.23
CA ASN A 194 -6.67 1.02 -19.39
C ASN A 194 -5.67 0.67 -18.29
N PRO A 195 -4.35 0.60 -18.62
CA PRO A 195 -3.33 0.29 -17.63
C PRO A 195 -3.27 1.41 -16.60
N VAL A 196 -3.81 1.15 -15.41
CA VAL A 196 -3.68 2.02 -14.25
C VAL A 196 -2.47 1.54 -13.46
N SER A 197 -1.28 2.07 -13.75
CA SER A 197 -0.08 1.76 -12.96
C SER A 197 -0.09 2.59 -11.68
N VAL A 198 -0.90 2.20 -10.70
CA VAL A 198 -0.76 2.73 -9.33
C VAL A 198 0.40 1.98 -8.69
N CYS A 199 1.49 2.70 -8.42
CA CYS A 199 2.58 2.15 -7.64
C CYS A 199 2.06 1.93 -6.22
N ARG A 200 2.10 0.70 -5.74
CA ARG A 200 1.68 0.37 -4.38
C ARG A 200 2.87 0.37 -3.43
N ALA A 201 2.64 0.85 -2.21
CA ALA A 201 3.64 0.86 -1.17
C ALA A 201 3.17 0.26 0.16
N ALA A 202 4.08 -0.43 0.83
CA ALA A 202 3.97 -0.68 2.27
C ALA A 202 4.98 0.18 3.04
N ILE A 203 4.61 0.58 4.25
CA ILE A 203 5.51 1.25 5.19
C ILE A 203 5.69 0.36 6.42
N ILE A 204 6.93 0.08 6.78
CA ILE A 204 7.34 -0.71 7.93
C ILE A 204 8.14 0.22 8.85
N THR A 205 7.60 0.50 10.02
CA THR A 205 8.29 1.29 11.05
C THR A 205 8.77 0.35 12.15
N ILE A 206 10.01 0.56 12.61
CA ILE A 206 10.68 -0.32 13.56
C ILE A 206 10.97 0.47 14.83
N GLY A 207 10.53 -0.06 15.97
CA GLY A 207 10.73 0.52 17.29
C GLY A 207 9.78 -0.06 18.33
N ASP A 208 10.33 -0.62 19.43
CA ASP A 208 9.54 -1.15 20.55
C ASP A 208 8.74 -0.04 21.26
N GLU A 209 9.25 1.19 21.25
CA GLU A 209 8.60 2.39 21.76
C GLU A 209 7.38 2.82 20.91
N LEU A 210 7.37 2.48 19.62
CA LEU A 210 6.20 2.67 18.75
C LEU A 210 5.12 1.62 19.05
N LEU A 211 5.53 0.37 19.30
CA LEU A 211 4.60 -0.71 19.67
C LEU A 211 3.96 -0.50 21.04
N SER A 212 4.74 -0.03 22.01
CA SER A 212 4.24 0.28 23.35
C SER A 212 3.39 1.57 23.41
N GLY A 213 3.36 2.35 22.32
CA GLY A 213 2.67 3.62 22.26
C GLY A 213 3.34 4.73 23.08
N GLN A 214 4.61 4.55 23.47
CA GLN A 214 5.39 5.57 24.17
C GLN A 214 5.60 6.80 23.29
N TYR A 215 5.79 6.60 21.98
CA TYR A 215 5.85 7.69 21.00
C TYR A 215 4.79 7.55 19.92
N LEU A 216 4.28 8.70 19.49
CA LEU A 216 3.44 8.78 18.31
C LEU A 216 4.28 8.46 17.07
N ASN A 217 3.78 7.55 16.22
CA ASN A 217 4.46 7.17 14.99
C ASN A 217 4.27 8.23 13.89
N THR A 218 5.01 9.32 13.97
CA THR A 218 4.97 10.40 12.96
C THR A 218 5.62 9.98 11.65
N ASN A 219 6.61 9.06 11.68
CA ASN A 219 7.21 8.48 10.48
C ASN A 219 6.17 7.90 9.54
N LEU A 220 5.26 7.08 10.07
CA LEU A 220 4.16 6.52 9.30
C LEU A 220 3.36 7.63 8.63
N GLN A 221 2.97 8.68 9.36
CA GLN A 221 2.19 9.79 8.80
C GLN A 221 2.95 10.54 7.69
N ASP A 222 4.17 10.98 7.97
CA ASP A 222 4.96 11.84 7.07
C ASP A 222 5.34 11.10 5.78
N LEU A 223 5.76 9.84 5.90
CA LEU A 223 6.12 9.01 4.76
C LEU A 223 4.87 8.72 3.90
N SER A 224 3.71 8.41 4.49
CA SER A 224 2.48 8.19 3.70
C SER A 224 2.04 9.44 2.96
N GLN A 225 2.13 10.61 3.58
CA GLN A 225 1.81 11.87 2.91
C GLN A 225 2.78 12.16 1.76
N SER A 226 4.07 11.89 1.93
CA SER A 226 5.08 12.04 0.87
C SER A 226 4.81 11.13 -0.33
N LEU A 227 4.45 9.86 -0.09
CA LEU A 227 4.13 8.89 -1.13
C LEU A 227 2.83 9.22 -1.86
N ASN A 228 1.77 9.58 -1.12
CA ASN A 228 0.47 9.93 -1.71
C ASN A 228 0.59 11.14 -2.66
N LYS A 229 1.42 12.14 -2.33
CA LYS A 229 1.70 13.30 -3.22
C LYS A 229 2.24 12.90 -4.60
N ARG A 230 2.79 11.68 -4.73
CA ARG A 230 3.39 11.15 -5.96
C ARG A 230 2.58 10.00 -6.56
N ASN A 231 1.28 9.90 -6.24
CA ASN A 231 0.39 8.85 -6.73
C ASN A 231 0.91 7.44 -6.38
N ILE A 232 1.66 7.31 -5.29
CA ILE A 232 2.07 6.02 -4.74
C ILE A 232 1.06 5.69 -3.64
N GLN A 233 0.21 4.69 -3.90
CA GLN A 233 -0.83 4.27 -2.98
C GLN A 233 -0.21 3.46 -1.85
N VAL A 234 -0.27 4.00 -0.62
CA VAL A 234 0.11 3.21 0.55
C VAL A 234 -1.02 2.25 0.90
N THR A 235 -0.77 0.95 0.77
CA THR A 235 -1.78 -0.10 0.97
C THR A 235 -1.77 -0.65 2.39
N ARG A 236 -0.60 -0.62 3.05
CA ARG A 236 -0.38 -1.23 4.36
C ARG A 236 0.63 -0.46 5.18
N HIS A 237 0.38 -0.37 6.48
CA HIS A 237 1.36 0.07 7.47
C HIS A 237 1.65 -1.06 8.46
N PHE A 238 2.91 -1.24 8.80
CA PHE A 238 3.38 -2.15 9.82
C PHE A 238 4.18 -1.38 10.87
N VAL A 239 4.02 -1.80 12.12
CA VAL A 239 4.90 -1.44 13.23
C VAL A 239 5.51 -2.73 13.75
N CYS A 240 6.84 -2.79 13.79
CA CYS A 240 7.59 -4.00 14.11
C CYS A 240 8.48 -3.77 15.34
N ALA A 241 8.60 -4.83 16.14
CA ALA A 241 9.57 -4.88 17.23
C ALA A 241 10.99 -4.88 16.67
N ASP A 242 11.96 -4.45 17.48
CA ASP A 242 13.41 -4.48 17.16
C ASP A 242 13.98 -5.90 17.23
N GLN A 243 13.36 -6.83 16.49
CA GLN A 243 13.73 -8.23 16.43
C GLN A 243 13.95 -8.64 14.98
N LEU A 244 15.14 -9.19 14.73
CA LEU A 244 15.58 -9.61 13.40
C LEU A 244 14.53 -10.45 12.67
N GLN A 245 13.99 -11.46 13.35
CA GLN A 245 13.02 -12.37 12.75
C GLN A 245 11.70 -11.67 12.40
N LYS A 246 11.20 -10.76 13.25
CA LYS A 246 9.93 -10.05 13.04
C LYS A 246 10.01 -9.05 11.89
N ILE A 247 11.13 -8.34 11.80
CA ILE A 247 11.42 -7.43 10.68
C ILE A 247 11.51 -8.23 9.38
N SER A 248 12.27 -9.33 9.37
CA SER A 248 12.45 -10.19 8.19
C SER A 248 11.13 -10.79 7.70
N GLU A 249 10.30 -11.34 8.61
CA GLU A 249 8.96 -11.87 8.28
C GLU A 249 8.04 -10.82 7.65
N THR A 250 8.07 -9.59 8.18
CA THR A 250 7.21 -8.50 7.70
C THR A 250 7.64 -8.03 6.31
N VAL A 251 8.96 -7.96 6.07
CA VAL A 251 9.50 -7.62 4.75
C VAL A 251 9.15 -8.70 3.74
N ILE A 252 9.35 -9.98 4.08
CA ILE A 252 9.00 -11.12 3.22
C ILE A 252 7.51 -11.10 2.86
N ALA A 253 6.63 -10.77 3.81
CA ALA A 253 5.19 -10.66 3.56
C ALA A 253 4.80 -9.54 2.58
N CYS A 254 5.70 -8.57 2.35
CA CYS A 254 5.50 -7.46 1.41
C CYS A 254 6.17 -7.70 0.05
N LEU A 255 7.23 -8.51 0.00
CA LEU A 255 7.95 -8.82 -1.24
C LEU A 255 7.02 -9.43 -2.30
N GLY A 256 7.09 -8.92 -3.52
CA GLY A 256 6.25 -9.33 -4.65
C GLY A 256 4.78 -8.89 -4.57
N GLN A 257 4.32 -8.42 -3.41
CA GLN A 257 2.97 -7.91 -3.20
C GLN A 257 2.89 -6.39 -3.34
N GLU A 258 3.96 -5.68 -2.97
CA GLU A 258 4.08 -4.23 -3.06
C GLU A 258 5.19 -3.84 -4.02
N ASP A 259 4.99 -2.78 -4.79
CA ASP A 259 6.00 -2.29 -5.73
C ASP A 259 7.13 -1.55 -5.00
N LEU A 260 6.80 -0.92 -3.87
CA LEU A 260 7.69 -0.16 -3.02
C LEU A 260 7.50 -0.55 -1.55
N ILE A 261 8.58 -0.77 -0.83
CA ILE A 261 8.56 -1.12 0.60
C ILE A 261 9.47 -0.12 1.30
N ILE A 262 8.88 0.79 2.05
CA ILE A 262 9.61 1.77 2.86
C ILE A 262 9.79 1.20 4.25
N ILE A 263 11.03 1.07 4.70
CA ILE A 263 11.36 0.63 6.05
C ILE A 263 12.03 1.79 6.78
N SER A 264 11.61 2.12 8.00
CA SER A 264 12.20 3.20 8.81
C SER A 264 12.49 2.72 10.23
N GLY A 265 13.72 2.92 10.69
CA GLY A 265 14.16 2.54 12.04
C GLY A 265 15.23 1.44 12.08
N GLY A 266 15.89 1.30 13.23
CA GLY A 266 16.88 0.24 13.50
C GLY A 266 18.16 0.29 12.63
N LEU A 267 18.58 1.48 12.19
CA LEU A 267 19.81 1.73 11.41
C LEU A 267 20.95 2.37 12.22
N GLY A 268 20.80 2.52 13.52
CA GLY A 268 21.86 2.99 14.40
C GLY A 268 23.04 2.01 14.52
N PRO A 269 24.02 2.34 15.36
CA PRO A 269 25.21 1.54 15.59
C PRO A 269 25.05 0.48 16.70
N THR A 270 23.93 0.45 17.41
CA THR A 270 23.78 -0.33 18.64
C THR A 270 23.52 -1.81 18.38
N SER A 271 23.55 -2.64 19.43
CA SER A 271 23.21 -4.06 19.32
C SER A 271 21.77 -4.30 18.91
N ASP A 272 20.89 -3.35 19.19
CA ASP A 272 19.44 -3.48 19.04
C ASP A 272 19.00 -3.03 17.63
N ASP A 273 19.88 -2.33 16.91
CA ASP A 273 19.71 -1.98 15.49
C ASP A 273 19.88 -3.21 14.58
N LYS A 274 18.79 -3.95 14.39
CA LYS A 274 18.75 -5.21 13.62
C LYS A 274 18.27 -5.08 12.18
N THR A 275 17.86 -3.90 11.73
CA THR A 275 17.19 -3.74 10.42
C THR A 275 18.07 -4.22 9.27
N ARG A 276 19.36 -3.87 9.23
CA ARG A 276 20.27 -4.30 8.14
C ARG A 276 20.38 -5.82 8.05
N ASP A 277 20.58 -6.48 9.19
CA ASP A 277 20.68 -7.94 9.27
C ASP A 277 19.36 -8.60 8.86
N ALA A 278 18.22 -8.02 9.27
CA ALA A 278 16.90 -8.52 8.90
C ALA A 278 16.58 -8.37 7.41
N ILE A 279 16.96 -7.24 6.79
CA ILE A 279 16.82 -7.06 5.33
C ILE A 279 17.71 -8.05 4.59
N ALA A 280 18.97 -8.20 5.00
CA ALA A 280 19.89 -9.18 4.42
C ALA A 280 19.33 -10.62 4.50
N GLN A 281 18.72 -11.01 5.63
CA GLN A 281 18.02 -12.28 5.77
C GLN A 281 16.82 -12.38 4.84
N ALA A 282 15.98 -11.34 4.77
CA ALA A 282 14.76 -11.34 3.95
C ALA A 282 15.06 -11.46 2.45
N VAL A 283 16.11 -10.78 1.97
CA VAL A 283 16.51 -10.83 0.55
C VAL A 283 17.54 -11.92 0.24
N GLN A 284 17.96 -12.69 1.25
CA GLN A 284 18.94 -13.77 1.16
C GLN A 284 20.29 -13.34 0.57
N GLN A 285 20.78 -12.17 1.00
CA GLN A 285 22.08 -11.65 0.56
C GLN A 285 23.02 -11.48 1.76
N PRO A 286 24.34 -11.70 1.58
CA PRO A 286 25.31 -11.38 2.61
C PRO A 286 25.43 -9.87 2.81
N LEU A 287 25.79 -9.45 4.03
CA LEU A 287 26.18 -8.07 4.29
C LEU A 287 27.63 -7.84 3.86
N VAL A 288 27.84 -6.82 3.02
CA VAL A 288 29.14 -6.38 2.53
C VAL A 288 29.51 -5.06 3.21
N HIS A 289 30.77 -4.91 3.59
CA HIS A 289 31.30 -3.67 4.18
C HIS A 289 31.76 -2.70 3.10
N HIS A 290 31.28 -1.46 3.15
CA HIS A 290 31.64 -0.40 2.21
C HIS A 290 32.61 0.59 2.83
N GLU A 291 33.91 0.46 2.49
CA GLU A 291 34.97 1.29 3.08
C GLU A 291 34.77 2.79 2.82
N ALA A 292 34.30 3.18 1.63
CA ALA A 292 34.04 4.59 1.32
C ALA A 292 32.98 5.20 2.25
N VAL A 293 31.90 4.46 2.52
CA VAL A 293 30.83 4.88 3.43
C VAL A 293 31.35 4.97 4.87
N TRP A 294 32.18 4.00 5.28
CA TRP A 294 32.82 4.02 6.59
C TRP A 294 33.68 5.28 6.81
N GLN A 295 34.43 5.71 5.79
CA GLN A 295 35.21 6.95 5.87
C GLN A 295 34.32 8.20 6.01
N THR A 296 33.19 8.24 5.30
CA THR A 296 32.17 9.31 5.46
C THR A 296 31.65 9.36 6.89
N ILE A 297 31.29 8.20 7.47
CA ILE A 297 30.78 8.09 8.84
C ILE A 297 31.83 8.56 9.86
N LYS A 298 33.11 8.16 9.70
CA LYS A 298 34.20 8.66 10.55
C LYS A 298 34.31 10.18 10.51
N GLY A 299 34.21 10.77 9.32
CA GLY A 299 34.25 12.22 9.16
C GLY A 299 33.10 12.92 9.88
N GLN A 300 31.89 12.34 9.83
CA GLN A 300 30.73 12.85 10.57
C GLN A 300 30.91 12.75 12.08
N LEU A 301 31.36 11.60 12.59
CA LEU A 301 31.64 11.39 14.02
C LEU A 301 32.71 12.37 14.53
N GLN A 302 33.78 12.58 13.76
CA GLN A 302 34.82 13.55 14.09
C GLN A 302 34.29 14.99 14.19
N ARG A 303 33.41 15.41 13.27
CA ARG A 303 32.76 16.73 13.35
C ARG A 303 31.88 16.88 14.59
N LEU A 304 31.32 15.78 15.09
CA LEU A 304 30.55 15.73 16.34
C LEU A 304 31.45 15.60 17.59
N GLY A 305 32.78 15.51 17.43
CA GLY A 305 33.71 15.29 18.54
C GLY A 305 33.68 13.87 19.12
N ILE A 306 33.14 12.90 18.39
CA ILE A 306 32.97 11.51 18.82
C ILE A 306 34.09 10.66 18.20
N ALA A 307 34.78 9.88 19.02
CA ALA A 307 35.78 8.91 18.54
C ALA A 307 35.07 7.71 17.90
N PRO A 308 35.37 7.33 16.63
CA PRO A 308 34.74 6.19 15.99
C PRO A 308 35.05 4.88 16.69
N ASP A 309 34.03 4.05 16.89
CA ASP A 309 34.18 2.70 17.46
C ASP A 309 33.73 1.60 16.46
N LYS A 310 33.97 0.33 16.82
CA LYS A 310 33.60 -0.83 16.00
C LYS A 310 32.08 -0.95 15.76
N SER A 311 31.27 -0.50 16.71
CA SER A 311 29.81 -0.46 16.59
C SER A 311 29.36 0.46 15.46
N ASN A 312 30.01 1.62 15.29
CA ASN A 312 29.73 2.54 14.19
C ASN A 312 30.10 1.96 12.82
N ALA A 313 31.14 1.12 12.75
CA ALA A 313 31.53 0.48 11.48
C ALA A 313 30.42 -0.42 10.92
N ARG A 314 29.52 -0.93 11.77
CA ARG A 314 28.34 -1.70 11.34
C ARG A 314 27.40 -0.87 10.47
N GLN A 315 27.39 0.45 10.62
CA GLN A 315 26.54 1.34 9.83
C GLN A 315 26.97 1.40 8.35
N ALA A 316 28.16 0.86 8.01
CA ALA A 316 28.68 0.72 6.65
C ALA A 316 28.48 -0.70 6.06
N LEU A 317 27.66 -1.55 6.69
CA LEU A 317 27.28 -2.86 6.18
C LEU A 317 25.97 -2.77 5.40
N PHE A 318 25.90 -3.36 4.21
CA PHE A 318 24.69 -3.39 3.38
C PHE A 318 24.56 -4.72 2.63
N PRO A 319 23.34 -5.15 2.24
CA PRO A 319 23.17 -6.28 1.33
C PRO A 319 23.99 -6.08 0.04
N GLU A 320 24.55 -7.15 -0.52
CA GLU A 320 25.47 -7.11 -1.66
C GLU A 320 25.00 -6.24 -2.85
N THR A 321 23.71 -6.26 -3.18
CA THR A 321 23.17 -5.49 -4.31
C THR A 321 22.60 -4.12 -3.92
N ALA A 322 22.77 -3.70 -2.66
CA ALA A 322 22.22 -2.45 -2.16
C ALA A 322 22.99 -1.22 -2.65
N LYS A 323 22.24 -0.17 -2.95
CA LYS A 323 22.75 1.16 -3.23
C LYS A 323 22.54 2.04 -2.00
N VAL A 324 23.58 2.77 -1.61
CA VAL A 324 23.60 3.53 -0.37
C VAL A 324 22.93 4.89 -0.58
N LEU A 325 22.11 5.31 0.38
CA LEU A 325 21.55 6.65 0.47
C LEU A 325 22.34 7.44 1.51
N ASP A 326 23.07 8.44 1.05
CA ASP A 326 23.86 9.29 1.91
C ASP A 326 22.97 10.04 2.92
N ASN A 327 23.37 10.00 4.19
CA ASN A 327 22.71 10.75 5.24
C ASN A 327 23.62 11.90 5.70
N PRO A 328 23.45 13.14 5.18
CA PRO A 328 24.31 14.25 5.56
C PRO A 328 24.07 14.76 6.99
N THR A 329 22.93 14.43 7.59
CA THR A 329 22.49 14.95 8.90
C THR A 329 22.61 13.93 10.04
N GLY A 330 23.11 12.73 9.76
CA GLY A 330 23.32 11.67 10.74
C GLY A 330 24.36 10.65 10.29
N THR A 331 24.78 9.76 11.20
CA THR A 331 25.80 8.73 10.90
C THR A 331 25.22 7.44 10.32
N ALA A 332 23.90 7.32 10.27
CA ALA A 332 23.19 6.16 9.76
C ALA A 332 22.73 6.42 8.32
N PRO A 333 23.52 6.04 7.29
CA PRO A 333 23.05 6.07 5.91
C PRO A 333 21.88 5.11 5.71
N GLY A 334 20.95 5.50 4.83
CA GLY A 334 19.92 4.61 4.31
C GLY A 334 20.46 3.76 3.16
N PHE A 335 19.62 2.91 2.59
CA PHE A 335 19.96 2.16 1.38
C PHE A 335 18.70 1.68 0.65
N TYR A 336 18.85 1.28 -0.60
CA TYR A 336 17.77 0.68 -1.38
C TYR A 336 18.26 -0.46 -2.26
N LEU A 337 17.37 -1.40 -2.58
CA LEU A 337 17.63 -2.52 -3.49
C LEU A 337 16.32 -3.03 -4.11
N SER A 338 16.42 -3.82 -5.18
CA SER A 338 15.29 -4.54 -5.75
C SER A 338 15.37 -6.02 -5.39
N CYS A 339 14.23 -6.63 -5.04
CA CYS A 339 14.11 -8.05 -4.74
C CYS A 339 12.68 -8.51 -5.07
N CYS A 340 12.55 -9.64 -5.77
CA CYS A 340 11.25 -10.25 -6.13
C CYS A 340 10.26 -9.26 -6.81
N GLY A 341 10.75 -8.34 -7.63
CA GLY A 341 9.93 -7.31 -8.30
C GLY A 341 9.56 -6.09 -7.43
N SER A 342 9.88 -6.11 -6.14
CA SER A 342 9.69 -4.98 -5.22
C SER A 342 10.96 -4.12 -5.12
N PHE A 343 10.80 -2.82 -4.86
CA PHE A 343 11.88 -1.93 -4.45
C PHE A 343 11.81 -1.70 -2.94
N LEU A 344 12.90 -1.97 -2.23
CA LEU A 344 13.02 -1.74 -0.80
C LEU A 344 13.83 -0.48 -0.59
N VAL A 345 13.34 0.43 0.26
CA VAL A 345 14.03 1.66 0.66
C VAL A 345 14.07 1.69 2.18
N VAL A 346 15.27 1.69 2.73
CA VAL A 346 15.53 1.58 4.17
C VAL A 346 16.09 2.90 4.68
N LEU A 347 15.40 3.48 5.64
CA LEU A 347 15.55 4.85 6.12
C LEU A 347 15.92 4.87 7.62
N PRO A 348 16.61 5.92 8.09
CA PRO A 348 16.93 6.08 9.51
C PRO A 348 15.67 6.40 10.33
N GLY A 349 15.69 6.06 11.62
CA GLY A 349 14.54 6.24 12.52
C GLY A 349 14.10 7.69 12.76
N PRO A 350 15.00 8.67 12.96
CA PRO A 350 14.60 10.06 13.20
C PRO A 350 13.77 10.65 12.04
N PRO A 351 12.54 11.18 12.28
CA PRO A 351 11.62 11.54 11.20
C PRO A 351 12.13 12.55 10.18
N SER A 352 12.83 13.59 10.63
CA SER A 352 13.40 14.58 9.74
C SER A 352 14.48 14.00 8.81
N GLN A 353 15.21 12.98 9.26
CA GLN A 353 16.21 12.29 8.44
C GLN A 353 15.54 11.32 7.47
N ALA A 354 14.58 10.51 7.97
CA ALA A 354 13.84 9.55 7.15
C ALA A 354 13.14 10.24 5.97
N LEU A 355 12.39 11.31 6.25
CA LEU A 355 11.67 12.06 5.22
C LEU A 355 12.64 12.67 4.19
N ALA A 356 13.74 13.28 4.63
CA ALA A 356 14.72 13.87 3.72
C ALA A 356 15.35 12.84 2.77
N LEU A 357 15.68 11.64 3.29
CA LEU A 357 16.24 10.56 2.47
C LEU A 357 15.19 9.97 1.52
N LEU A 358 13.94 9.84 1.95
CA LEU A 358 12.85 9.40 1.08
C LEU A 358 12.64 10.38 -0.08
N GLU A 359 12.55 11.68 0.21
CA GLU A 359 12.36 12.72 -0.83
C GLU A 359 13.50 12.68 -1.86
N ASN A 360 14.75 12.55 -1.40
CA ASN A 360 15.91 12.41 -2.29
C ASN A 360 15.78 11.16 -3.18
N TYR A 361 15.44 10.01 -2.60
CA TYR A 361 15.22 8.76 -3.34
C TYR A 361 14.09 8.90 -4.37
N LEU A 362 12.97 9.52 -4.02
CA LEU A 362 11.83 9.67 -4.93
C LEU A 362 12.13 10.64 -6.09
N GLU A 363 13.05 11.57 -5.91
CA GLU A 363 13.48 12.53 -6.95
C GLU A 363 14.57 11.97 -7.87
N HIS A 364 15.56 11.27 -7.31
CA HIS A 364 16.79 10.87 -8.00
C HIS A 364 16.91 9.34 -8.20
N GLY A 365 15.96 8.58 -7.68
CA GLY A 365 15.94 7.13 -7.75
C GLY A 365 15.78 6.60 -9.17
N GLU A 366 16.05 5.32 -9.33
CA GLU A 366 16.08 4.67 -10.66
C GLU A 366 14.69 4.52 -11.27
N LYS A 367 13.67 4.41 -10.41
CA LYS A 367 12.28 4.34 -10.82
C LYS A 367 11.70 5.76 -10.79
N LYS A 368 11.33 6.29 -11.95
CA LYS A 368 10.63 7.57 -12.04
C LYS A 368 9.17 7.35 -11.68
N TYR A 369 8.72 8.00 -10.61
CA TYR A 369 7.32 8.03 -10.21
C TYR A 369 6.64 9.24 -10.85
N SER A 370 5.52 9.04 -11.53
CA SER A 370 4.77 10.15 -12.12
C SER A 370 4.14 10.99 -11.02
N PHE A 371 4.44 12.28 -10.98
CA PHE A 371 3.61 13.23 -10.26
C PHE A 371 2.26 13.32 -10.97
N THR A 372 1.21 12.81 -10.35
CA THR A 372 -0.15 13.09 -10.78
C THR A 372 -0.75 14.01 -9.74
N LEU A 373 -1.06 15.25 -10.12
CA LEU A 373 -2.00 16.08 -9.37
C LEU A 373 -3.36 15.40 -9.52
N GLN A 374 -3.73 14.54 -8.58
CA GLN A 374 -5.10 14.05 -8.50
C GLN A 374 -6.00 15.25 -8.21
N ALA A 375 -7.06 15.40 -8.99
CA ALA A 375 -8.06 16.41 -8.69
C ALA A 375 -8.76 15.99 -7.39
N GLN A 376 -8.63 16.80 -6.34
CA GLN A 376 -9.29 16.56 -5.06
C GLN A 376 -10.24 17.69 -4.77
N TYR A 377 -11.49 17.33 -4.45
CA TYR A 377 -12.53 18.24 -4.03
C TYR A 377 -12.97 17.85 -2.64
N ALA A 378 -13.20 18.84 -1.77
CA ALA A 378 -13.64 18.60 -0.41
C ALA A 378 -14.70 19.63 -0.02
N TRP A 379 -15.70 19.19 0.74
CA TRP A 379 -16.71 20.05 1.33
C TRP A 379 -16.91 19.67 2.78
N THR A 380 -17.08 20.69 3.63
CA THR A 380 -17.45 20.51 5.03
C THR A 380 -18.91 20.92 5.20
N LEU A 381 -19.73 20.02 5.74
CA LEU A 381 -21.15 20.24 6.00
C LEU A 381 -21.46 20.06 7.48
N ILE A 382 -22.47 20.77 7.99
CA ILE A 382 -22.92 20.67 9.39
C ILE A 382 -24.44 20.52 9.47
N GLY A 383 -24.93 19.71 10.41
CA GLY A 383 -26.38 19.56 10.66
C GLY A 383 -27.14 18.70 9.64
N ILE A 384 -26.42 17.86 8.88
CA ILE A 384 -26.98 16.88 7.95
C ILE A 384 -26.28 15.53 8.19
N ASP A 385 -27.00 14.43 7.98
CA ASP A 385 -26.44 13.08 8.17
C ASP A 385 -25.65 12.60 6.95
N GLU A 386 -24.70 11.70 7.21
CA GLU A 386 -23.80 11.14 6.19
C GLU A 386 -24.56 10.40 5.08
N SER A 387 -25.60 9.63 5.43
CA SER A 387 -26.35 8.80 4.48
C SER A 387 -27.08 9.63 3.43
N THR A 388 -27.71 10.73 3.85
CA THR A 388 -28.40 11.66 2.95
C THR A 388 -27.44 12.27 1.93
N ILE A 389 -26.24 12.66 2.38
CA ILE A 389 -25.23 13.22 1.48
C ILE A 389 -24.68 12.14 0.54
N ALA A 390 -24.33 10.97 1.09
CA ALA A 390 -23.77 9.87 0.34
C ALA A 390 -24.69 9.41 -0.79
N GLN A 391 -25.99 9.24 -0.51
CA GLN A 391 -26.97 8.89 -1.53
C GLN A 391 -27.02 9.91 -2.67
N TRP A 392 -27.05 11.20 -2.34
CA TRP A 392 -27.09 12.25 -3.37
C TRP A 392 -25.81 12.26 -4.22
N VAL A 393 -24.65 12.16 -3.57
CA VAL A 393 -23.34 12.14 -4.24
C VAL A 393 -23.21 10.89 -5.11
N ASP A 394 -23.63 9.73 -4.62
CA ASP A 394 -23.58 8.49 -5.38
C ASP A 394 -24.44 8.54 -6.64
N ASP A 395 -25.63 9.16 -6.57
CA ASP A 395 -26.53 9.30 -7.72
C ASP A 395 -26.01 10.32 -8.76
N HIS A 396 -25.48 11.46 -8.32
CA HIS A 396 -25.08 12.56 -9.22
C HIS A 396 -23.65 12.41 -9.76
N PHE A 397 -22.76 11.70 -9.05
CA PHE A 397 -21.38 11.42 -9.46
C PHE A 397 -21.16 9.98 -9.91
N ALA A 398 -22.23 9.20 -10.15
CA ALA A 398 -22.16 7.77 -10.51
C ALA A 398 -21.23 7.46 -11.70
N ASN A 399 -21.17 8.38 -12.67
CA ASN A 399 -20.40 8.21 -13.91
C ASN A 399 -19.05 8.93 -13.90
N GLU A 400 -18.70 9.58 -12.78
CA GLU A 400 -17.46 10.34 -12.67
C GLU A 400 -16.32 9.47 -12.13
N PRO A 401 -15.08 9.61 -12.63
CA PRO A 401 -13.93 8.78 -12.26
C PRO A 401 -13.30 9.20 -10.92
N PHE A 402 -14.13 9.41 -9.90
CA PHE A 402 -13.74 9.87 -8.57
C PHE A 402 -14.12 8.85 -7.50
N GLU A 403 -13.17 8.53 -6.63
CA GLU A 403 -13.45 7.84 -5.36
C GLU A 403 -14.16 8.82 -4.42
N ARG A 404 -15.20 8.31 -3.76
CA ARG A 404 -16.09 9.08 -2.89
C ARG A 404 -15.82 8.68 -1.45
N HIS A 405 -15.46 9.66 -0.63
CA HIS A 405 -15.20 9.44 0.78
C HIS A 405 -16.10 10.35 1.62
N PHE A 406 -16.70 9.74 2.63
CA PHE A 406 -17.55 10.42 3.60
C PHE A 406 -16.96 10.16 4.98
N LEU A 407 -16.84 11.22 5.78
CA LEU A 407 -16.32 11.13 7.13
C LEU A 407 -17.18 11.95 8.09
N TRP A 408 -17.90 11.25 8.96
CA TRP A 408 -18.49 11.86 10.15
C TRP A 408 -17.39 12.28 11.15
N LYS A 409 -17.19 13.60 11.27
CA LYS A 409 -16.33 14.23 12.27
C LYS A 409 -17.12 15.29 13.02
N SER A 410 -17.87 14.85 14.05
CA SER A 410 -18.80 15.69 14.82
C SER A 410 -18.23 17.09 15.12
N PRO A 411 -18.99 18.18 14.85
CA PRO A 411 -20.37 18.19 14.34
C PRO A 411 -20.51 18.08 12.80
N TYR A 412 -19.43 17.80 12.09
CA TYR A 412 -19.38 17.86 10.63
C TYR A 412 -19.53 16.51 9.93
N VAL A 413 -19.99 16.58 8.68
CA VAL A 413 -19.76 15.56 7.65
C VAL A 413 -18.81 16.14 6.63
N LEU A 414 -17.68 15.47 6.43
CA LEU A 414 -16.72 15.81 5.37
C LEU A 414 -17.01 14.94 4.16
N VAL A 415 -17.14 15.58 3.00
CA VAL A 415 -17.24 14.91 1.70
C VAL A 415 -15.93 15.16 0.95
N GLN A 416 -15.32 14.10 0.44
CA GLN A 416 -14.15 14.21 -0.43
C GLN A 416 -14.34 13.40 -1.70
N LEU A 417 -14.02 14.01 -2.83
CA LEU A 417 -13.92 13.35 -4.13
C LEU A 417 -12.45 13.34 -4.55
N VAL A 418 -11.90 12.16 -4.80
CA VAL A 418 -10.49 11.97 -5.18
C VAL A 418 -10.44 11.35 -6.58
N GLY A 419 -9.95 12.11 -7.55
CA GLY A 419 -9.89 11.69 -8.96
C GLY A 419 -8.79 10.66 -9.19
N GLN A 420 -9.06 9.67 -10.02
CA GLN A 420 -8.05 8.69 -10.45
C GLN A 420 -7.03 9.27 -11.45
N SER A 421 -7.24 10.51 -11.91
CA SER A 421 -6.36 11.24 -12.82
C SER A 421 -6.38 12.75 -12.51
N SER A 422 -5.64 13.54 -13.29
CA SER A 422 -5.69 15.01 -13.23
C SER A 422 -6.92 15.61 -13.92
N ALA A 423 -7.86 14.79 -14.39
CA ALA A 423 -9.10 15.28 -14.96
C ALA A 423 -9.88 16.06 -13.89
N LEU A 424 -10.24 17.30 -14.22
CA LEU A 424 -11.01 18.15 -13.34
C LEU A 424 -12.48 17.72 -13.36
N LEU A 425 -13.12 17.80 -12.21
CA LEU A 425 -14.55 17.63 -12.09
C LEU A 425 -15.25 18.77 -12.83
N ALA A 426 -16.34 18.44 -13.53
CA ALA A 426 -17.07 19.44 -14.28
C ALA A 426 -17.67 20.49 -13.33
N GLN A 427 -17.41 21.77 -13.62
CA GLN A 427 -17.80 22.90 -12.77
C GLN A 427 -19.30 22.90 -12.39
N HIS A 428 -20.17 22.50 -13.34
CA HIS A 428 -21.61 22.43 -13.09
C HIS A 428 -22.00 21.41 -12.00
N LEU A 429 -21.23 20.32 -11.81
CA LEU A 429 -21.50 19.34 -10.76
C LEU A 429 -21.11 19.87 -9.39
N ILE A 430 -19.99 20.62 -9.32
CA ILE A 430 -19.57 21.34 -8.11
C ILE A 430 -20.66 22.33 -7.69
N GLU A 431 -21.12 23.16 -8.64
CA GLU A 431 -22.19 24.12 -8.41
C GLU A 431 -23.51 23.45 -8.02
N GLN A 432 -23.86 22.30 -8.62
CA GLN A 432 -25.05 21.54 -8.22
C GLN A 432 -24.96 21.04 -6.78
N PHE A 433 -23.81 20.49 -6.38
CA PHE A 433 -23.58 20.04 -5.00
C PHE A 433 -23.70 21.22 -4.03
N GLU A 434 -22.97 22.30 -4.29
CA GLU A 434 -22.93 23.47 -3.41
C GLU A 434 -24.29 24.15 -3.30
N ASN A 435 -25.05 24.24 -4.40
CA ASN A 435 -26.41 24.78 -4.38
C ASN A 435 -27.40 23.88 -3.63
N HIS A 436 -27.32 22.56 -3.83
CA HIS A 436 -28.20 21.60 -3.16
C HIS A 436 -27.97 21.60 -1.64
N PHE A 437 -26.70 21.61 -1.24
CA PHE A 437 -26.30 21.55 0.17
C PHE A 437 -26.01 22.92 0.79
N HIS A 438 -26.25 24.02 0.08
CA HIS A 438 -26.05 25.39 0.59
C HIS A 438 -26.61 25.62 2.00
N PRO A 439 -27.78 25.07 2.40
CA PRO A 439 -28.29 25.24 3.76
C PRO A 439 -27.43 24.64 4.87
N TYR A 440 -26.49 23.73 4.55
CA TYR A 440 -25.64 22.97 5.47
C TYR A 440 -24.14 23.18 5.21
N LEU A 441 -23.78 23.79 4.07
CA LEU A 441 -22.41 23.96 3.62
C LEU A 441 -21.67 24.99 4.50
N VAL A 442 -20.55 24.56 5.08
CA VAL A 442 -19.65 25.40 5.87
C VAL A 442 -18.58 26.01 4.98
N GLY A 443 -18.03 25.22 4.05
CA GLY A 443 -17.03 25.70 3.09
C GLY A 443 -16.59 24.62 2.08
N ALA A 444 -16.02 25.08 0.97
CA ALA A 444 -15.39 24.27 -0.07
C ALA A 444 -13.94 23.93 0.32
N GLY A 445 -13.81 23.03 1.30
CA GLY A 445 -12.54 22.51 1.79
C GLY A 445 -12.74 21.77 3.12
N ILE A 446 -11.66 21.22 3.68
CA ILE A 446 -11.66 20.73 5.07
C ILE A 446 -11.44 21.93 5.98
N THR A 447 -12.48 22.37 6.69
CA THR A 447 -12.44 23.57 7.54
C THR A 447 -13.51 23.50 8.62
N THR A 448 -13.42 24.33 9.66
CA THR A 448 -14.48 24.49 10.66
C THR A 448 -15.26 25.79 10.48
N ALA A 449 -16.41 25.90 11.13
CA ALA A 449 -17.24 27.09 11.05
C ALA A 449 -16.54 28.25 11.77
N CYS A 450 -15.86 27.99 12.89
CA CYS A 450 -15.02 28.98 13.56
C CYS A 450 -13.88 29.50 12.67
N GLU A 451 -13.19 28.62 11.95
CA GLU A 451 -12.11 29.01 11.03
C GLU A 451 -12.62 29.88 9.90
N GLN A 452 -13.71 29.47 9.23
CA GLN A 452 -14.32 30.26 8.16
C GLN A 452 -14.83 31.60 8.67
N LEU A 453 -15.44 31.63 9.86
CA LEU A 453 -15.94 32.85 10.47
C LEU A 453 -14.81 33.84 10.81
N ALA A 454 -13.69 33.35 11.33
CA ALA A 454 -12.52 34.17 11.71
C ALA A 454 -11.89 34.91 10.52
N VAL A 455 -12.11 34.44 9.28
CA VAL A 455 -11.67 35.14 8.06
C VAL A 455 -12.51 36.39 7.79
N HIS A 456 -13.75 36.44 8.28
CA HIS A 456 -14.75 37.42 7.88
C HIS A 456 -15.23 38.35 8.98
N VAL A 457 -15.25 37.90 10.24
CA VAL A 457 -15.78 38.67 11.37
C VAL A 457 -15.04 38.33 12.67
N GLU A 458 -14.99 39.28 13.59
CA GLU A 458 -14.62 39.02 14.99
C GLU A 458 -15.90 38.90 15.82
N VAL A 459 -15.95 37.92 16.73
CA VAL A 459 -17.17 37.64 17.52
C VAL A 459 -16.88 37.70 19.01
N HIS A 460 -17.64 38.55 19.70
CA HIS A 460 -17.74 38.57 21.15
C HIS A 460 -19.01 37.85 21.59
N TRP A 461 -18.83 36.74 22.28
CA TRP A 461 -19.92 35.92 22.79
C TRP A 461 -20.42 36.47 24.13
N SER A 462 -21.74 36.50 24.28
CA SER A 462 -22.43 36.81 25.54
C SER A 462 -23.53 35.78 25.78
N ALA A 463 -23.82 35.46 27.03
CA ALA A 463 -24.91 34.54 27.39
C ALA A 463 -25.47 34.94 28.75
N ASN A 464 -26.79 34.80 28.94
CA ASN A 464 -27.44 35.02 30.23
C ASN A 464 -27.05 33.97 31.28
N ASP A 465 -26.58 32.80 30.83
CA ASP A 465 -26.05 31.72 31.66
C ASP A 465 -24.51 31.74 31.64
N PRO A 466 -23.84 32.08 32.75
CA PRO A 466 -22.37 32.10 32.84
C PRO A 466 -21.72 30.72 32.64
N CYS A 467 -22.42 29.62 32.91
CA CYS A 467 -21.90 28.28 32.67
C CYS A 467 -21.86 27.96 31.18
N LEU A 468 -22.86 28.43 30.42
CA LEU A 468 -22.91 28.28 28.97
C LEU A 468 -21.78 29.06 28.28
N LEU A 469 -21.47 30.26 28.79
CA LEU A 469 -20.41 31.11 28.21
C LEU A 469 -19.03 30.44 28.19
N LYS A 470 -18.75 29.51 29.12
CA LYS A 470 -17.47 28.76 29.18
C LYS A 470 -17.19 27.91 27.94
N TYR A 471 -18.23 27.58 27.18
CA TYR A 471 -18.15 26.77 25.96
C TYR A 471 -17.79 27.58 24.71
N PHE A 472 -17.72 28.90 24.82
CA PHE A 472 -17.46 29.79 23.69
C PHE A 472 -16.14 30.52 23.90
N GLN A 473 -15.13 30.13 23.12
CA GLN A 473 -13.88 30.88 23.06
C GLN A 473 -14.06 32.10 22.13
N PRO A 474 -13.35 33.21 22.41
CA PRO A 474 -13.25 34.33 21.47
C PRO A 474 -12.74 33.84 20.12
N ILE A 475 -13.34 34.35 19.04
CA ILE A 475 -12.88 34.08 17.68
C ILE A 475 -12.08 35.30 17.24
N GLU A 476 -10.76 35.22 17.41
CA GLU A 476 -9.81 36.31 17.16
C GLU A 476 -9.11 36.19 15.79
N LYS A 477 -8.67 37.35 15.30
CA LYS A 477 -8.28 37.63 13.93
C LYS A 477 -6.88 37.15 13.53
N GLY A 478 -6.71 36.87 12.22
CA GLY A 478 -5.41 36.73 11.54
C GLY A 478 -4.85 37.94 10.75
N LYS A 479 -5.65 38.91 10.25
CA LYS A 479 -5.20 40.11 9.48
C LYS A 479 -6.12 41.35 9.60
N GLN A 480 -5.59 42.59 9.62
CA GLN A 480 -6.22 43.90 9.99
C GLN A 480 -7.48 44.35 9.21
N ASP A 481 -8.35 45.17 9.86
CA ASP A 481 -9.73 45.64 9.50
C ASP A 481 -10.83 44.62 9.15
N ILE A 482 -11.56 44.09 10.16
CA ILE A 482 -12.70 43.17 10.01
C ILE A 482 -13.80 43.61 11.00
N PRO A 483 -15.12 43.56 10.66
CA PRO A 483 -16.20 43.98 11.56
C PRO A 483 -16.34 43.11 12.81
N LEU A 484 -16.71 43.76 13.92
CA LEU A 484 -16.96 43.13 15.22
C LEU A 484 -18.46 42.93 15.46
N PHE A 485 -18.86 41.71 15.83
CA PHE A 485 -20.22 41.37 16.23
C PHE A 485 -20.31 40.97 17.70
N GLU A 486 -21.25 41.57 18.42
CA GLU A 486 -21.72 41.09 19.72
C GLU A 486 -22.86 40.10 19.49
N VAL A 487 -22.69 38.87 19.99
CA VAL A 487 -23.63 37.77 19.79
C VAL A 487 -24.09 37.24 21.13
N GLU A 488 -25.40 37.31 21.39
CA GLU A 488 -26.02 36.69 22.57
C GLU A 488 -26.43 35.26 22.22
N VAL A 489 -26.00 34.28 23.02
CA VAL A 489 -26.32 32.87 22.83
C VAL A 489 -27.21 32.37 23.95
N SER A 490 -28.25 31.62 23.59
CA SER A 490 -29.10 30.90 24.54
C SER A 490 -29.33 29.46 24.08
N LEU A 491 -29.50 28.56 25.05
CA LEU A 491 -29.59 27.12 24.82
C LEU A 491 -30.85 26.55 25.50
N SER A 492 -31.55 25.66 24.82
CA SER A 492 -32.70 24.93 25.33
C SER A 492 -32.59 23.43 25.01
N PRO A 493 -32.56 22.53 26.01
CA PRO A 493 -32.57 22.82 27.45
C PRO A 493 -31.24 23.45 27.92
N SER A 494 -31.20 23.93 29.17
CA SER A 494 -30.02 24.63 29.72
C SER A 494 -28.76 23.75 29.74
N ILE A 495 -27.57 24.35 29.76
CA ILE A 495 -26.30 23.60 29.76
C ILE A 495 -26.19 22.66 30.97
N GLU A 496 -26.65 23.11 32.14
CA GLU A 496 -26.69 22.30 33.37
C GLU A 496 -27.56 21.06 33.17
N THR A 497 -28.66 21.17 32.43
CA THR A 497 -29.50 20.02 32.08
C THR A 497 -28.77 19.06 31.15
N LEU A 498 -28.05 19.56 30.13
CA LEU A 498 -27.31 18.71 29.20
C LEU A 498 -26.15 17.97 29.87
N GLU A 499 -25.45 18.61 30.82
CA GLU A 499 -24.34 17.98 31.55
C GLU A 499 -24.84 16.87 32.49
N ASN A 500 -25.97 17.10 33.16
CA ASN A 500 -26.53 16.23 34.19
C ASN A 500 -27.48 15.13 33.65
N GLN A 501 -27.73 15.08 32.35
CA GLN A 501 -28.52 14.01 31.74
C GLN A 501 -27.81 12.64 31.89
N GLU A 502 -28.60 11.60 32.13
CA GLU A 502 -28.09 10.22 32.19
C GLU A 502 -27.62 9.74 30.81
N GLU A 503 -28.35 10.11 29.75
CA GLU A 503 -28.00 9.81 28.37
C GLU A 503 -26.90 10.74 27.86
N SER A 504 -25.91 10.18 27.16
CA SER A 504 -24.79 10.95 26.59
C SER A 504 -25.08 11.51 25.19
N LEU A 505 -26.28 11.27 24.66
CA LEU A 505 -26.72 11.63 23.31
C LEU A 505 -28.05 12.36 23.42
N GLY A 506 -28.23 13.45 22.66
CA GLY A 506 -29.48 14.18 22.69
C GLY A 506 -29.57 15.26 21.62
N HIS A 507 -30.61 16.08 21.72
CA HIS A 507 -30.79 17.26 20.88
C HIS A 507 -30.86 18.51 21.75
N ALA A 508 -30.23 19.59 21.29
CA ALA A 508 -30.32 20.90 21.89
C ALA A 508 -30.74 21.92 20.83
N THR A 509 -31.48 22.93 21.24
CA THR A 509 -31.83 24.08 20.41
C THR A 509 -31.03 25.28 20.87
N MET A 510 -30.19 25.82 20.00
CA MET A 510 -29.49 27.07 20.25
C MET A 510 -30.18 28.21 19.53
N THR A 511 -30.25 29.36 20.19
CA THR A 511 -30.72 30.61 19.61
C THR A 511 -29.60 31.64 19.73
N ILE A 512 -29.21 32.24 18.60
CA ILE A 512 -28.28 33.38 18.59
C ILE A 512 -29.04 34.67 18.32
N ARG A 513 -28.62 35.76 18.96
CA ARG A 513 -29.11 37.12 18.67
C ARG A 513 -27.94 38.01 18.32
N MET A 514 -28.06 38.70 17.18
CA MET A 514 -27.08 39.66 16.69
C MET A 514 -27.73 41.03 16.55
N LYS A 515 -27.08 42.08 17.01
CA LYS A 515 -27.62 43.44 16.95
C LYS A 515 -27.89 43.85 15.50
N GLY A 516 -29.14 44.17 15.19
CA GLY A 516 -29.58 44.57 13.84
C GLY A 516 -30.05 43.42 12.94
N TYR A 517 -30.15 42.19 13.46
CA TYR A 517 -30.64 41.01 12.75
C TYR A 517 -31.73 40.28 13.56
N ASP A 518 -32.55 39.49 12.87
CA ASP A 518 -33.54 38.61 13.52
C ASP A 518 -32.86 37.41 14.23
N ASP A 519 -33.46 36.97 15.34
CA ASP A 519 -33.06 35.77 16.09
C ASP A 519 -32.97 34.54 15.17
N ASP A 520 -31.83 33.86 15.16
CA ASP A 520 -31.68 32.58 14.48
C ASP A 520 -31.68 31.42 15.46
N ARG A 521 -32.31 30.32 15.04
CA ARG A 521 -32.46 29.11 15.86
C ARG A 521 -32.02 27.88 15.09
N VAL A 522 -31.27 27.00 15.73
CA VAL A 522 -30.90 25.69 15.18
C VAL A 522 -31.07 24.61 16.24
N THR A 523 -31.69 23.50 15.84
CA THR A 523 -31.73 22.27 16.63
C THR A 523 -30.67 21.33 16.08
N PHE A 524 -29.81 20.82 16.95
CA PHE A 524 -28.70 19.95 16.56
C PHE A 524 -28.52 18.79 17.52
N PRO A 525 -28.02 17.64 17.00
CA PRO A 525 -27.62 16.54 17.84
C PRO A 525 -26.32 16.89 18.57
N TYR A 526 -26.16 16.39 19.79
CA TYR A 526 -24.92 16.51 20.54
C TYR A 526 -24.57 15.20 21.22
N THR A 527 -23.27 15.04 21.52
CA THR A 527 -22.79 14.04 22.48
C THR A 527 -22.16 14.78 23.65
N ARG A 528 -22.45 14.38 24.89
CA ARG A 528 -21.95 15.09 26.09
C ARG A 528 -20.43 15.30 26.08
N PRO A 529 -19.58 14.32 25.70
CA PRO A 529 -18.13 14.51 25.64
C PRO A 529 -17.65 15.57 24.63
N LEU A 530 -18.48 15.91 23.64
CA LEU A 530 -18.14 16.84 22.56
C LEU A 530 -18.87 18.19 22.68
N LEU A 531 -19.59 18.45 23.77
CA LEU A 531 -20.34 19.72 23.96
C LEU A 531 -19.47 20.96 23.76
N SER A 532 -18.20 20.93 24.22
CA SER A 532 -17.23 22.02 24.02
C SER A 532 -16.97 22.36 22.56
N VAL A 533 -16.95 21.35 21.69
CA VAL A 533 -16.73 21.53 20.25
C VAL A 533 -18.04 21.88 19.56
N VAL A 534 -19.10 21.12 19.84
CA VAL A 534 -20.38 21.21 19.12
C VAL A 534 -21.05 22.57 19.33
N LEU A 535 -21.10 23.07 20.57
CA LEU A 535 -21.79 24.34 20.87
C LEU A 535 -21.16 25.52 20.15
N GLN A 536 -19.83 25.65 20.24
CA GLN A 536 -19.10 26.75 19.60
C GLN A 536 -19.24 26.70 18.08
N GLU A 537 -19.09 25.52 17.47
CA GLU A 537 -19.13 25.38 16.02
C GLU A 537 -20.53 25.63 15.42
N TYR A 538 -21.61 25.19 16.07
CA TYR A 538 -22.97 25.53 15.63
C TYR A 538 -23.28 27.03 15.77
N ALA A 539 -22.74 27.69 16.80
CA ALA A 539 -22.96 29.12 17.00
C ALA A 539 -22.21 29.91 15.94
N ALA A 540 -20.94 29.55 15.70
CA ALA A 540 -20.13 30.14 14.65
C ALA A 540 -20.76 29.95 13.28
N TRP A 541 -21.31 28.77 13.00
CA TRP A 541 -22.01 28.49 11.74
C TRP A 541 -23.24 29.37 11.54
N LEU A 542 -24.05 29.58 12.59
CA LEU A 542 -25.22 30.45 12.52
C LEU A 542 -24.84 31.90 12.16
N VAL A 543 -23.79 32.42 12.82
CA VAL A 543 -23.25 33.76 12.52
C VAL A 543 -22.71 33.81 11.09
N LEU A 544 -21.95 32.80 10.66
CA LEU A 544 -21.36 32.73 9.32
C LEU A 544 -22.44 32.76 8.23
N LYS A 545 -23.47 31.91 8.37
CA LYS A 545 -24.60 31.85 7.45
C LYS A 545 -25.34 33.18 7.35
N ARG A 546 -25.48 33.89 8.48
CA ARG A 546 -26.13 35.19 8.52
C ARG A 546 -25.28 36.26 7.83
N TYR A 547 -23.97 36.27 8.09
CA TYR A 547 -23.03 37.20 7.48
C TYR A 547 -23.01 37.06 5.95
N LEU A 548 -22.83 35.84 5.44
CA LEU A 548 -22.79 35.56 3.99
C LEU A 548 -24.08 35.98 3.28
N LYS A 549 -25.25 35.68 3.85
CA LYS A 549 -26.55 36.15 3.33
C LYS A 549 -26.71 37.67 3.30
N SER A 550 -26.02 38.38 4.18
CA SER A 550 -26.09 39.85 4.24
C SER A 550 -25.17 40.50 3.20
N GLU A 551 -24.04 39.87 2.88
CA GLU A 551 -23.11 40.32 1.84
C GLU A 551 -23.66 40.04 0.43
N GLU A 552 -24.34 38.91 0.18
CA GLU A 552 -25.01 38.63 -1.10
C GLU A 552 -26.14 39.63 -1.45
N LYS A 553 -26.66 40.35 -0.45
CA LYS A 553 -27.72 41.37 -0.61
C LYS A 553 -27.19 42.79 -0.80
N LYS A 554 -25.90 43.03 -0.58
CA LYS A 554 -25.22 44.30 -0.84
C LYS A 554 -24.63 44.29 -2.24
#